data_AF-I0XCA2-F1
#
_entry.id   AF-I0XCA2-F1
#
_cell.length_a   1.000
_cell.length_b   1.000
_cell.length_c   1.000
_cell.angle_alpha   90.00
_cell.angle_beta   90.00
_cell.angle_gamma   90.00
#
_symmetry.space_group_name_H-M   'P 1'
#
loop_
_entity.id
_entity.type
_entity.pdbx_description
1 polymer ?
#
loop_
_entity_poly.entity_id
_entity_poly.type
_entity_poly.pdbx_seq_one_letter_code
_entity_poly.pdbx_strand_id
1 'polypeptide(L)'
;MRKYSVPEALEVSGTEILTQKNGLLFVIHFNQSVDAGKLNVNSIFINGKNPESDVKIKFNRKADSVTLLINGGSISEEELKNASVRITDIQTFDGKYLEELIVK
;
A
#
# COMPACT_ATOMS: atom_id res chain seq x y z
N MET A 1 18.44 -12.21 -28.75
CA MET A 1 17.11 -11.56 -28.81
C MET A 1 16.77 -11.11 -27.39
N ARG A 2 17.00 -9.83 -27.06
CA ARG A 2 16.61 -9.29 -25.75
C ARG A 2 15.08 -9.26 -25.76
N LYS A 3 14.45 -10.10 -24.93
CA LYS A 3 13.01 -9.98 -24.66
C LYS A 3 12.83 -8.58 -24.06
N TYR A 4 12.28 -7.66 -24.85
CA TYR A 4 11.67 -6.47 -24.29
C TYR A 4 10.47 -6.99 -23.51
N SER A 5 10.66 -7.27 -22.22
CA SER A 5 9.54 -7.55 -21.34
C SER A 5 8.63 -6.33 -21.44
N VAL A 6 7.41 -6.56 -21.91
CA VAL A 6 6.35 -5.56 -21.89
C VAL A 6 6.31 -5.03 -20.46
N PRO A 7 6.31 -3.71 -20.23
CA PRO A 7 6.29 -3.19 -18.88
C PRO A 7 5.02 -3.70 -18.19
N GLU A 8 5.18 -4.60 -17.22
CA GLU A 8 4.05 -5.20 -16.48
C GLU A 8 3.22 -4.09 -15.83
N ALA A 9 1.90 -4.30 -15.78
CA ALA A 9 0.99 -3.40 -15.08
C ALA A 9 1.39 -3.34 -13.60
N LEU A 10 1.10 -2.22 -12.93
CA LEU A 10 1.32 -2.15 -11.49
C LEU A 10 0.33 -3.08 -10.78
N GLU A 11 0.86 -4.04 -10.05
CA GLU A 11 0.08 -5.06 -9.35
C GLU A 11 0.60 -5.24 -7.93
N VAL A 12 -0.30 -5.68 -7.03
CA VAL A 12 0.09 -6.15 -5.70
C VAL A 12 0.67 -7.55 -5.83
N SER A 13 1.93 -7.71 -5.46
CA SER A 13 2.61 -9.01 -5.43
C SER A 13 2.38 -9.77 -4.11
N GLY A 14 2.00 -9.06 -3.04
CA GLY A 14 1.62 -9.67 -1.78
C GLY A 14 1.31 -8.66 -0.68
N THR A 15 0.77 -9.16 0.44
CA THR A 15 0.47 -8.37 1.62
C THR A 15 0.85 -9.11 2.89
N GLU A 16 1.24 -8.38 3.92
CA GLU A 16 1.54 -8.94 5.24
C GLU A 16 1.05 -7.98 6.35
N ILE A 17 0.64 -8.56 7.49
CA ILE A 17 0.26 -7.82 8.69
C ILE A 17 1.25 -8.18 9.79
N LEU A 18 1.87 -7.16 10.39
CA LEU A 18 2.81 -7.33 11.50
C LEU A 18 2.32 -6.55 12.72
N THR A 19 2.27 -7.22 13.87
CA THR A 19 1.87 -6.58 15.13
C THR A 19 3.07 -5.86 15.76
N GLN A 20 2.88 -4.61 16.17
CA GLN A 20 3.85 -3.82 16.91
C GLN A 20 3.29 -3.42 18.28
N LYS A 21 4.19 -3.06 19.21
CA LYS A 21 3.84 -2.65 20.57
C LYS A 21 2.74 -1.57 20.63
N ASN A 22 2.68 -0.70 19.62
CA ASN A 22 1.79 0.46 19.59
C ASN A 22 0.82 0.46 18.38
N GLY A 23 0.63 -0.66 17.68
CA GLY A 23 -0.23 -0.69 16.49
C GLY A 23 0.02 -1.87 15.56
N LEU A 24 -0.46 -1.75 14.33
CA LEU A 24 -0.33 -2.75 13.27
C LEU A 24 0.45 -2.16 12.09
N LEU A 25 1.26 -2.97 11.44
CA LEU A 25 1.82 -2.66 10.12
C LEU A 25 1.06 -3.48 9.08
N PHE A 26 0.47 -2.81 8.10
CA PHE A 26 0.02 -3.45 6.87
C PHE A 26 1.04 -3.15 5.77
N VAL A 27 1.76 -4.16 5.31
CA VAL A 27 2.73 -4.01 4.23
C VAL A 27 2.12 -4.54 2.94
N ILE A 28 2.24 -3.75 1.88
CA ILE A 28 1.75 -4.03 0.54
C ILE A 28 2.97 -4.05 -0.37
N HIS A 29 3.26 -5.22 -0.93
CA HIS A 29 4.35 -5.43 -1.87
C HIS A 29 3.80 -5.28 -3.29
N PHE A 30 4.56 -4.59 -4.13
CA PHE A 30 4.24 -4.36 -5.53
C PHE A 30 5.15 -5.22 -6.41
N ASN A 31 4.75 -5.47 -7.65
CA ASN A 31 5.62 -6.11 -8.64
C ASN A 31 6.71 -5.16 -9.19
N GLN A 32 6.63 -3.86 -8.90
CA GLN A 32 7.59 -2.83 -9.32
C GLN A 32 7.59 -1.63 -8.38
N SER A 33 8.64 -0.80 -8.44
CA SER A 33 8.82 0.36 -7.56
C SER A 33 7.75 1.46 -7.75
N VAL A 34 7.10 1.83 -6.64
CA VAL A 34 6.12 2.92 -6.57
C VAL A 34 6.78 4.23 -6.13
N ASP A 35 6.42 5.37 -6.74
CA ASP A 35 6.85 6.68 -6.27
C ASP A 35 6.05 7.11 -5.03
N ALA A 36 6.57 6.73 -3.86
CA ALA A 36 5.96 7.11 -2.60
C ALA A 36 5.97 8.60 -2.28
N GLY A 37 6.72 9.44 -3.04
CA GLY A 37 6.59 10.90 -2.93
C GLY A 37 5.23 11.41 -3.38
N LYS A 38 4.47 10.58 -4.11
CA LYS A 38 3.11 10.88 -4.59
C LYS A 38 2.02 10.25 -3.74
N LEU A 39 2.36 9.28 -2.89
CA LEU A 39 1.38 8.61 -2.04
C LEU A 39 1.01 9.49 -0.83
N ASN A 40 -0.28 9.76 -0.67
CA ASN A 40 -0.81 10.53 0.45
C ASN A 40 -1.74 9.65 1.30
N VAL A 41 -1.82 9.89 2.60
CA VAL A 41 -2.80 9.22 3.49
C VAL A 41 -4.23 9.49 3.05
N ASN A 42 -4.47 10.66 2.44
CA ASN A 42 -5.76 11.02 1.85
C ASN A 42 -6.17 10.11 0.68
N SER A 43 -5.20 9.44 0.06
CA SER A 43 -5.42 8.49 -1.03
C SER A 43 -5.66 7.07 -0.53
N ILE A 44 -5.70 6.84 0.79
CA ILE A 44 -5.88 5.51 1.39
C ILE A 44 -7.25 5.40 2.05
N PHE A 45 -7.93 4.29 1.81
CA PHE A 45 -9.20 3.97 2.41
C PHE A 45 -9.18 2.52 2.90
N ILE A 46 -9.54 2.32 4.16
CA ILE A 46 -9.69 0.99 4.77
C ILE A 46 -11.18 0.78 5.02
N ASN A 47 -11.77 -0.26 4.42
CA ASN A 47 -13.22 -0.51 4.46
C ASN A 47 -14.05 0.70 4.01
N GLY A 48 -13.54 1.44 3.02
CA GLY A 48 -14.17 2.62 2.46
C GLY A 48 -14.02 3.90 3.30
N LYS A 49 -13.35 3.85 4.47
CA LYS A 49 -13.10 5.02 5.33
C LYS A 49 -11.66 5.48 5.21
N ASN A 50 -11.45 6.79 5.18
CA ASN A 50 -10.10 7.34 5.24
C ASN A 50 -9.56 7.23 6.68
N PRO A 51 -8.39 6.62 6.91
CA PRO A 51 -7.84 6.48 8.25
C PRO A 51 -7.12 7.75 8.77
N GLU A 52 -6.98 8.79 7.95
CA GLU A 52 -6.41 10.11 8.26
C GLU A 52 -5.25 10.08 9.27
N SER A 53 -5.49 10.52 10.51
CA SER A 53 -4.49 10.67 11.57
C SER A 53 -3.98 9.35 12.15
N ASP A 54 -4.68 8.25 11.89
CA ASP A 54 -4.39 6.94 12.48
C ASP A 54 -3.42 6.12 11.63
N VAL A 55 -3.12 6.57 10.41
CA VAL A 55 -2.20 5.88 9.51
C VAL A 55 -1.00 6.74 9.14
N LYS A 56 0.19 6.15 9.24
CA LYS A 56 1.42 6.69 8.68
C LYS A 56 1.91 5.81 7.55
N ILE A 57 2.17 6.41 6.40
CA ILE A 57 2.74 5.72 5.25
C ILE A 57 4.26 5.74 5.37
N LYS A 58 4.88 4.58 5.20
CA LYS A 58 6.31 4.43 4.95
C LYS A 58 6.52 3.67 3.67
N PHE A 59 7.57 4.01 2.95
CA PHE A 59 7.92 3.32 1.72
C PHE A 59 9.29 2.67 1.81
N ASN A 60 9.38 1.45 1.31
CA ASN A 60 10.61 0.70 1.22
C ASN A 60 10.98 0.48 -0.25
N ARG A 61 11.83 1.36 -0.77
CA ARG A 61 12.39 1.28 -2.13
C ARG A 61 13.10 -0.03 -2.45
N LYS A 62 13.67 -0.71 -1.45
CA LYS A 62 14.45 -1.93 -1.68
C LYS A 62 13.57 -3.17 -1.80
N ALA A 63 12.38 -3.12 -1.22
CA ALA A 63 11.43 -4.22 -1.21
C ALA A 63 10.21 -3.93 -2.09
N ASP A 64 10.23 -2.81 -2.85
CA ASP A 64 9.11 -2.32 -3.65
C ASP A 64 7.78 -2.40 -2.90
N SER A 65 7.78 -1.89 -1.66
CA SER A 65 6.64 -2.05 -0.76
C SER A 65 6.27 -0.77 -0.01
N VAL A 66 4.97 -0.63 0.24
CA VAL A 66 4.38 0.41 1.07
C VAL A 66 3.98 -0.21 2.39
N THR A 67 4.36 0.40 3.50
CA THR A 67 3.92 0.03 4.84
C THR A 67 2.97 1.09 5.37
N LEU A 68 1.76 0.67 5.72
CA LEU A 68 0.80 1.47 6.47
C LEU A 68 0.96 1.12 7.96
N LEU A 69 1.49 2.07 8.73
CA LEU A 69 1.50 1.98 10.19
C LEU A 69 0.16 2.49 10.70
N ILE A 70 -0.67 1.58 11.18
CA ILE A 70 -1.97 1.87 11.79
C ILE A 70 -1.77 1.96 13.30
N ASN A 71 -2.11 3.10 13.90
CA ASN A 71 -2.01 3.30 15.35
C ASN A 71 -2.91 2.30 16.10
N GLY A 72 -2.41 1.77 17.22
CA GLY A 72 -3.15 0.81 18.03
C GLY A 72 -4.41 1.41 18.63
N GLY A 73 -5.53 0.72 18.44
CA GLY A 73 -6.85 1.11 18.97
C GLY A 73 -7.87 1.51 17.90
N SER A 74 -7.43 1.88 16.69
CA SER A 74 -8.35 2.30 15.62
C SER A 74 -8.90 1.12 14.80
N ILE A 75 -8.08 0.10 14.54
CA ILE A 75 -8.44 -1.08 13.73
C ILE A 75 -7.80 -2.31 14.37
N SER A 76 -8.57 -3.39 14.52
CA SER A 76 -8.05 -4.67 15.03
C SER A 76 -7.35 -5.48 13.93
N GLU A 77 -6.50 -6.44 14.32
CA GLU A 77 -5.81 -7.31 13.35
C GLU A 77 -6.80 -8.13 12.51
N GLU A 78 -7.87 -8.63 13.13
CA GLU A 78 -8.91 -9.41 12.46
C GLU A 78 -9.74 -8.56 11.50
N GLU A 79 -10.04 -7.31 11.89
CA GLU A 79 -10.71 -6.36 10.99
C GLU A 79 -9.82 -6.03 9.79
N LEU A 80 -8.53 -5.79 10.01
CA LEU A 80 -7.57 -5.48 8.96
C LEU A 80 -7.33 -6.66 8.00
N LYS A 81 -7.31 -7.90 8.50
CA LYS A 81 -7.20 -9.13 7.70
C LYS A 81 -8.36 -9.33 6.73
N ASN A 82 -9.54 -8.81 7.07
CA ASN A 82 -10.73 -8.88 6.23
C ASN A 82 -11.02 -7.54 5.55
N ALA A 83 -10.14 -6.56 5.70
CA ALA A 83 -10.38 -5.22 5.22
C ALA A 83 -10.11 -5.11 3.72
N SER A 84 -10.96 -4.35 3.03
CA SER A 84 -10.62 -3.87 1.70
C SER A 84 -9.83 -2.57 1.84
N VAL A 85 -8.55 -2.61 1.47
CA VAL A 85 -7.69 -1.43 1.44
C VAL A 85 -7.65 -0.90 0.01
N ARG A 86 -8.26 0.25 -0.21
CA ARG A 86 -8.18 0.98 -1.47
C ARG A 86 -7.09 2.04 -1.38
N ILE A 87 -6.27 2.13 -2.41
CA ILE A 87 -5.27 3.17 -2.59
C ILE A 87 -5.56 3.86 -3.93
N THR A 88 -5.70 5.17 -3.92
CA THR A 88 -5.90 5.98 -5.14
C THR A 88 -4.63 6.70 -5.54
N ASP A 89 -4.59 7.17 -6.78
CA ASP A 89 -3.57 8.09 -7.30
C ASP A 89 -2.13 7.54 -7.18
N ILE A 90 -1.95 6.25 -7.45
CA ILE A 90 -0.65 5.59 -7.33
C ILE A 90 0.18 5.85 -8.58
N GLN A 91 1.42 6.27 -8.39
CA GLN A 91 2.36 6.48 -9.49
C GLN A 91 3.60 5.61 -9.31
N THR A 92 4.11 5.01 -10.37
CA THR A 92 5.40 4.31 -10.40
C THR A 92 6.54 5.28 -10.70
N PHE A 93 7.79 4.91 -10.38
CA PHE A 93 8.95 5.77 -10.66
C PHE A 93 9.20 6.03 -12.16
N ASP A 94 8.75 5.15 -13.04
CA ASP A 94 8.81 5.34 -14.50
C ASP A 94 7.62 6.17 -15.03
N GLY A 95 6.76 6.68 -14.13
CA GLY A 95 5.72 7.63 -14.43
C GLY A 95 4.37 7.03 -14.80
N LYS A 96 4.21 5.70 -14.75
CA LYS A 96 2.88 5.08 -14.93
C LYS A 96 1.97 5.47 -13.78
N TYR A 97 0.72 5.69 -14.11
CA TYR A 97 -0.30 6.12 -13.18
C TYR A 97 -1.40 5.07 -13.09
N LEU A 98 -1.85 4.80 -11.87
CA LEU A 98 -2.96 3.92 -11.56
C LEU A 98 -3.94 4.71 -10.70
N GLU A 99 -5.16 4.89 -11.21
CA GLU A 99 -6.21 5.66 -10.52
C GLU A 99 -6.60 5.01 -9.19
N GLU A 100 -6.71 3.68 -9.19
CA GLU A 100 -7.19 2.92 -8.03
C GLU A 100 -6.54 1.54 -7.98
N LEU A 101 -6.16 1.13 -6.78
CA LEU A 101 -5.74 -0.22 -6.45
C LEU A 101 -6.53 -0.70 -5.24
N ILE A 102 -7.16 -1.86 -5.39
CA ILE A 102 -7.89 -2.51 -4.31
C ILE A 102 -7.10 -3.72 -3.84
N VAL A 103 -6.75 -3.72 -2.55
CA VAL A 103 -6.09 -4.79 -1.84
C VAL A 103 -7.11 -5.49 -0.96
N LYS A 104 -7.13 -6.82 -1.01
CA LYS A 104 -8.03 -7.69 -0.25
C LYS A 104 -7.24 -8.70 0.56
#